data_AF-A0A1E1WGT7-F1
#
_entry.id   AF-A0A1E1WGT7-F1
#
_cell.length_a   1.000
_cell.length_b   1.000
_cell.length_c   1.000
_cell.angle_alpha   90.00
_cell.angle_beta   90.00
_cell.angle_gamma   90.00
#
_symmetry.space_group_name_H-M   'P 1'
#
loop_
_entity.id
_entity.type
_entity.pdbx_description
1 polymer ?
#
loop_
_entity_poly.entity_id
_entity_poly.type
_entity_poly.pdbx_seq_one_letter_code
_entity_poly.pdbx_strand_id
1 'polypeptide(L)'
;MLSNKRLVAVCAIAFCCNIAGLVFFVKYNVGDRCYATIDEHHVVAAMIPDDFLSFGIDASEIQNYDQVDFGKHKLRKLARALAPARLRLGGTMSERLIFSKDDTTTVSCEHCPFNTTKSFCHAIKRLFKHKFLPF
;
A
#
# COMPACT_ATOMS: atom_id res chain seq x y z
N MET A 1 -8.93 24.04 68.94
CA MET A 1 -7.71 24.64 68.36
C MET A 1 -6.98 23.58 67.55
N LEU A 2 -6.93 23.70 66.23
CA LEU A 2 -6.14 22.78 65.40
C LEU A 2 -4.65 22.98 65.71
N SER A 3 -3.92 21.90 65.97
CA SER A 3 -2.45 21.93 66.10
C SER A 3 -1.84 22.49 64.81
N ASN A 4 -0.83 23.36 64.92
CA ASN A 4 -0.13 23.97 63.77
C ASN A 4 0.27 22.96 62.69
N LYS A 5 0.62 21.72 63.08
CA LYS A 5 0.95 20.63 62.14
C LYS A 5 -0.25 20.18 61.29
N ARG A 6 -1.45 20.11 61.88
CA ARG A 6 -2.69 19.77 61.15
C ARG A 6 -3.13 20.90 60.23
N LEU A 7 -2.97 22.15 60.66
CA LEU A 7 -3.27 23.31 59.82
C LEU A 7 -2.39 23.31 58.55
N VAL A 8 -1.08 23.10 58.70
CA VAL A 8 -0.15 23.02 57.57
C VAL A 8 -0.49 21.88 56.62
N ALA A 9 -0.84 20.70 57.15
CA ALA A 9 -1.25 19.56 56.32
C ALA A 9 -2.52 19.85 55.51
N VAL A 10 -3.54 20.47 56.13
CA VAL A 10 -4.78 20.85 55.44
C VAL A 10 -4.52 21.90 54.36
N CYS A 11 -3.67 22.90 54.63
CA CYS A 11 -3.29 23.91 53.64
C CYS A 11 -2.51 23.29 52.46
N ALA A 12 -1.62 22.33 52.72
CA ALA A 12 -0.86 21.64 51.67
C ALA A 12 -1.79 20.82 50.76
N ILE A 13 -2.74 20.07 51.35
CA ILE A 13 -3.73 19.31 50.58
C ILE A 13 -4.61 20.25 49.74
N ALA A 14 -5.11 21.33 50.35
CA ALA A 14 -5.91 22.32 49.62
C ALA A 14 -5.12 22.92 48.45
N PHE A 15 -3.85 23.25 48.64
CA PHE A 15 -2.99 23.76 47.57
C PHE A 15 -2.79 22.73 46.44
N CYS A 16 -2.47 21.48 46.78
CA CYS A 16 -2.30 20.41 45.79
C CYS A 16 -3.59 20.15 44.99
N CYS A 17 -4.75 20.16 45.63
CA CYS A 17 -6.04 20.02 44.96
C CYS A 17 -6.32 21.17 43.97
N ASN A 18 -5.97 22.40 44.35
CA ASN A 18 -6.12 23.56 43.47
C ASN A 18 -5.20 23.48 42.24
N ILE A 19 -3.94 23.07 42.42
CA ILE A 19 -3.00 22.85 41.31
C ILE A 19 -3.50 21.74 40.38
N ALA A 20 -3.97 20.61 40.92
CA ALA A 20 -4.51 19.52 40.11
C ALA A 20 -5.76 19.96 39.31
N GLY A 21 -6.65 20.74 39.93
CA GLY A 21 -7.81 21.32 39.26
C GLY A 21 -7.42 22.28 38.13
N LEU A 22 -6.40 23.11 38.34
CA LEU A 22 -5.87 24.02 37.32
C LEU A 22 -5.28 23.24 36.14
N VAL A 23 -4.48 22.21 36.39
CA VAL A 23 -3.89 21.37 35.32
C VAL A 23 -4.99 20.67 34.51
N PHE A 24 -6.02 20.15 35.18
CA PHE A 24 -7.17 19.54 34.50
C PHE A 24 -7.94 20.56 33.65
N PHE A 25 -8.18 21.75 34.19
CA PHE A 25 -8.84 22.85 33.48
C PHE A 25 -8.05 23.29 32.25
N VAL A 26 -6.74 23.49 32.38
CA VAL A 26 -5.86 23.84 31.26
C VAL A 26 -5.88 22.74 30.21
N LYS A 27 -5.70 21.47 30.60
CA LYS A 27 -5.74 20.34 29.64
C LYS A 27 -7.07 20.23 28.91
N TYR A 28 -8.19 20.49 29.59
CA TYR A 28 -9.52 20.43 29.00
C TYR A 28 -9.82 21.60 28.05
N ASN A 29 -9.27 22.78 28.32
CA ASN A 29 -9.57 24.00 27.56
C ASN A 29 -8.50 24.40 26.54
N VAL A 30 -7.28 23.85 26.63
CA VAL A 30 -6.17 24.11 25.69
C VAL A 30 -6.17 23.14 24.50
N GLY A 31 -7.06 22.15 24.49
CA GLY A 31 -7.25 21.32 23.30
C GLY A 31 -7.72 22.18 22.12
N ASP A 32 -6.95 22.18 21.03
CA ASP A 32 -7.34 22.86 19.80
C ASP A 32 -8.67 22.31 19.30
N ARG A 33 -9.65 23.21 19.13
CA ARG A 33 -10.95 22.85 18.56
C ARG A 33 -10.89 23.11 17.06
N CYS A 34 -10.74 22.06 16.29
CA CYS A 34 -10.87 22.11 14.84
C CYS A 34 -12.33 21.93 14.46
N TYR A 35 -12.85 22.83 13.64
CA TYR A 35 -14.19 22.73 13.06
C TYR A 35 -14.07 22.41 11.58
N ALA A 36 -14.75 21.37 11.12
CA ALA A 36 -14.95 21.08 9.71
C ALA A 36 -16.35 21.59 9.32
N THR A 37 -16.42 22.43 8.29
CA THR A 37 -17.69 22.87 7.71
C THR A 37 -17.87 22.15 6.38
N ILE A 38 -19.07 21.60 6.16
CA ILE A 38 -19.46 20.99 4.89
C ILE A 38 -20.36 22.01 4.19
N ASP A 39 -19.90 22.54 3.07
CA ASP A 39 -20.69 23.46 2.24
C ASP A 39 -21.38 22.66 1.13
N GLU A 40 -22.70 22.47 1.26
CA GLU A 40 -23.53 21.74 0.30
C GLU A 40 -23.73 22.50 -1.02
N HIS A 41 -23.47 23.81 -1.06
CA HIS A 41 -23.58 24.63 -2.27
C HIS A 41 -22.25 24.70 -3.03
N HIS A 42 -21.19 24.11 -2.48
CA HIS A 42 -19.89 24.07 -3.13
C HIS A 42 -19.98 23.25 -4.41
N VAL A 43 -19.42 23.79 -5.50
CA VAL A 43 -19.40 23.08 -6.78
C VAL A 43 -18.55 21.82 -6.65
N VAL A 44 -19.13 20.66 -6.95
CA VAL A 44 -18.41 19.38 -6.92
C VAL A 44 -17.23 19.43 -7.89
N ALA A 45 -16.01 19.43 -7.35
CA ALA A 45 -14.78 19.55 -8.13
C ALA A 45 -14.47 18.31 -8.98
N ALA A 46 -14.80 17.12 -8.48
CA ALA A 46 -14.59 15.86 -9.17
C ALA A 46 -15.57 14.79 -8.69
N MET A 47 -16.05 13.95 -9.60
CA MET A 47 -16.78 12.72 -9.28
C MET A 47 -15.77 11.58 -9.22
N ILE A 48 -15.71 10.91 -8.06
CA ILE A 48 -14.83 9.75 -7.85
C ILE A 48 -15.58 8.50 -8.32
N PRO A 49 -15.01 7.67 -9.23
CA PRO A 49 -15.67 6.46 -9.67
C PRO A 49 -15.69 5.40 -8.57
N ASP A 50 -16.65 4.47 -8.64
CA ASP A 50 -16.81 3.42 -7.62
C ASP A 50 -15.56 2.54 -7.49
N ASP A 51 -14.83 2.35 -8.59
CA ASP A 51 -13.60 1.54 -8.65
C ASP A 51 -12.31 2.34 -8.42
N PHE A 52 -12.41 3.55 -7.86
CA PHE A 52 -11.27 4.43 -7.61
C PHE A 52 -10.18 3.74 -6.78
N LEU A 53 -10.56 2.99 -5.75
CA LEU A 53 -9.64 2.22 -4.93
C LEU A 53 -9.36 0.84 -5.56
N SER A 54 -8.57 0.85 -6.62
CA SER A 54 -8.11 -0.35 -7.32
C SER A 54 -6.77 -0.87 -6.80
N PHE A 55 -6.39 -2.09 -7.18
CA PHE A 55 -5.13 -2.71 -6.76
C PHE A 55 -4.36 -3.33 -7.93
N GLY A 56 -3.07 -3.56 -7.73
CA GLY A 56 -2.20 -4.19 -8.71
C GLY A 56 -1.41 -5.35 -8.13
N ILE A 57 -1.06 -6.30 -8.98
CA ILE A 57 -0.12 -7.39 -8.70
C ILE A 57 1.03 -7.21 -9.67
N ASP A 58 2.25 -7.23 -9.13
CA ASP A 58 3.45 -7.08 -9.94
C ASP A 58 3.63 -8.30 -10.86
N ALA A 59 3.98 -8.06 -12.12
CA ALA A 59 4.17 -9.09 -13.12
C ALA A 59 5.31 -10.07 -12.75
N SER A 60 6.25 -9.67 -11.88
CA SER A 60 7.27 -10.56 -11.32
C SER A 60 6.68 -11.70 -10.49
N GLU A 61 5.48 -11.54 -9.92
CA GLU A 61 4.81 -12.59 -9.15
C GLU A 61 4.21 -13.68 -10.04
N ILE A 62 3.97 -13.39 -11.32
CA ILE A 62 3.42 -14.34 -12.30
C ILE A 62 4.47 -14.78 -13.33
N GLN A 63 5.73 -14.41 -13.13
CA GLN A 63 6.82 -14.85 -14.01
C GLN A 63 6.98 -16.38 -13.99
N ASN A 64 6.71 -16.97 -12.82
CA ASN A 64 6.54 -18.41 -12.66
C ASN A 64 5.03 -18.63 -12.54
N TYR A 65 4.43 -19.27 -13.55
CA TYR A 65 2.98 -19.39 -13.68
C TYR A 65 2.28 -19.87 -12.38
N ASP A 66 2.90 -20.80 -11.65
CA ASP A 66 2.33 -21.43 -10.46
C ASP A 66 2.66 -20.74 -9.12
N GLN A 67 3.39 -19.61 -9.14
CA GLN A 67 3.82 -18.94 -7.91
C GLN A 67 2.63 -18.31 -7.15
N VAL A 68 1.67 -17.73 -7.86
CA VAL A 68 0.46 -17.14 -7.28
C VAL A 68 -0.77 -17.98 -7.59
N ASP A 69 -1.26 -18.67 -6.55
CA ASP A 69 -2.53 -19.39 -6.62
C ASP A 69 -3.72 -18.44 -6.39
N PHE A 70 -4.29 -17.95 -7.50
CA PHE A 70 -5.50 -17.13 -7.53
C PHE A 70 -6.77 -17.86 -7.04
N GLY A 71 -6.73 -19.19 -6.94
CA GLY A 71 -7.80 -20.01 -6.38
C GLY A 71 -7.91 -19.94 -4.85
N LYS A 72 -6.83 -19.53 -4.15
CA LYS A 72 -6.78 -19.47 -2.68
C LYS A 72 -7.95 -18.69 -2.10
N HIS A 73 -8.73 -19.35 -1.25
CA HIS A 73 -9.92 -18.76 -0.62
C HIS A 73 -9.62 -17.45 0.10
N LYS A 74 -8.50 -17.39 0.82
CA LYS A 74 -8.08 -16.17 1.55
C LYS A 74 -7.82 -14.99 0.59
N LEU A 75 -7.12 -15.24 -0.52
CA LEU A 75 -6.82 -14.21 -1.51
C LEU A 75 -8.11 -13.70 -2.17
N ARG A 76 -9.01 -14.62 -2.55
CA ARG A 76 -10.32 -14.27 -3.12
C ARG A 76 -11.19 -13.49 -2.14
N LYS A 77 -11.17 -13.83 -0.85
CA LYS A 77 -11.91 -13.11 0.19
C LYS A 77 -11.40 -11.67 0.35
N LEU A 78 -10.08 -11.48 0.33
CA LEU A 78 -9.46 -10.15 0.38
C LEU A 78 -9.77 -9.33 -0.87
N ALA A 79 -9.62 -9.92 -2.06
CA ALA A 79 -9.94 -9.24 -3.32
C ALA A 79 -11.42 -8.83 -3.40
N ARG A 80 -12.34 -9.66 -2.89
CA ARG A 80 -13.77 -9.33 -2.81
C ARG A 80 -14.08 -8.20 -1.85
N ALA A 81 -13.32 -8.05 -0.77
CA ALA A 81 -13.52 -6.95 0.18
C ALA A 81 -13.14 -5.59 -0.42
N LEU A 82 -12.36 -5.57 -1.50
CA LEU A 82 -12.04 -4.37 -2.26
C LEU A 82 -13.04 -4.08 -3.39
N ALA A 83 -14.02 -4.95 -3.63
CA ALA A 83 -14.97 -4.73 -4.72
C ALA A 83 -15.92 -3.55 -4.40
N PRO A 84 -16.24 -2.68 -5.38
CA PRO A 84 -15.75 -2.69 -6.77
C PRO A 84 -14.32 -2.15 -6.89
N ALA A 85 -13.45 -2.90 -7.59
CA ALA A 85 -12.07 -2.53 -7.84
C ALA A 85 -11.56 -3.17 -9.14
N ARG A 86 -10.63 -2.49 -9.82
CA ARG A 86 -9.86 -3.08 -10.91
C ARG A 86 -8.62 -3.78 -10.36
N LEU A 87 -8.21 -4.83 -11.06
CA LEU A 87 -6.93 -5.47 -10.88
C LEU A 87 -6.01 -5.11 -12.05
N ARG A 88 -4.85 -4.52 -11.76
CA ARG A 88 -3.76 -4.32 -12.71
C ARG A 88 -2.73 -5.43 -12.58
N LEU A 89 -2.42 -6.13 -13.67
CA LEU A 89 -1.21 -6.95 -13.78
C LEU A 89 -0.18 -6.15 -14.59
N GLY A 90 0.97 -5.85 -14.00
CA GLY A 90 1.95 -4.99 -14.66
C GLY A 90 3.19 -4.72 -13.83
N GLY A 91 3.95 -3.68 -14.17
CA GLY A 91 5.24 -3.38 -13.55
C GLY A 91 6.36 -3.59 -14.57
N THR A 92 7.62 -3.44 -14.17
CA THR A 92 8.75 -3.55 -15.12
C THR A 92 8.85 -4.94 -15.75
N MET A 93 8.46 -5.99 -15.03
CA MET A 93 8.51 -7.36 -15.55
C MET A 93 7.50 -7.63 -16.67
N SER A 94 6.42 -6.84 -16.81
CA SER A 94 5.45 -7.09 -17.87
C SER A 94 6.01 -6.89 -19.27
N GLU A 95 7.09 -6.13 -19.42
CA GLU A 95 7.77 -5.94 -20.71
C GLU A 95 8.64 -7.13 -21.14
N ARG A 96 8.86 -8.08 -20.22
CA ARG A 96 9.74 -9.25 -20.42
C ARG A 96 9.00 -10.58 -20.44
N LEU A 97 7.71 -10.58 -20.06
CA LEU A 97 6.88 -11.78 -20.11
C LEU A 97 6.48 -12.05 -21.57
N ILE A 98 6.75 -13.28 -22.01
CA ILE A 98 6.36 -13.77 -23.33
C ILE A 98 5.34 -14.87 -23.10
N PHE A 99 4.16 -14.70 -23.68
CA PHE A 99 3.16 -15.76 -23.70
C PHE A 99 3.66 -16.92 -24.57
N SER A 100 3.75 -18.11 -23.99
CA SER A 100 3.99 -19.36 -24.72
C SER A 100 2.89 -20.34 -24.37
N LYS A 101 2.28 -20.95 -25.40
CA LYS A 101 1.22 -21.94 -25.22
C LYS A 101 1.76 -23.25 -24.64
N ASP A 102 2.98 -23.61 -25.01
CA ASP A 102 3.57 -24.92 -24.77
C ASP A 102 4.62 -24.90 -23.63
N ASP A 103 4.67 -23.79 -22.88
CA ASP A 103 5.63 -23.52 -21.79
C ASP A 103 7.07 -23.95 -22.11
N THR A 104 7.47 -23.71 -23.36
CA THR A 104 8.80 -24.06 -23.86
C THR A 104 9.84 -23.21 -23.14
N THR A 105 10.48 -23.79 -22.12
CA THR A 105 11.58 -23.25 -21.31
C THR A 105 12.85 -22.92 -22.11
N THR A 106 12.82 -23.01 -23.45
CA THR A 106 13.99 -23.05 -24.32
C THR A 106 14.29 -21.75 -25.05
N VAL A 107 13.87 -20.58 -24.55
CA VAL A 107 14.49 -19.31 -25.00
C VAL A 107 15.71 -19.04 -24.13
N SER A 108 16.69 -19.94 -24.22
CA SER A 108 18.03 -19.69 -23.69
C SER A 108 18.85 -18.95 -24.76
N CYS A 109 19.70 -18.02 -24.35
CA CYS A 109 20.61 -17.27 -25.24
C CYS A 109 21.49 -18.19 -26.12
N GLU A 110 21.68 -19.43 -25.67
CA GLU A 110 22.56 -20.42 -26.28
C GLU A 110 21.80 -21.40 -27.17
N HIS A 111 20.50 -21.57 -26.96
CA HIS A 111 19.67 -22.55 -27.68
C HIS A 111 18.58 -21.82 -28.46
N CYS A 112 18.87 -21.54 -29.74
CA CYS A 112 17.83 -21.16 -30.69
C CYS A 112 17.07 -22.43 -31.12
N PRO A 113 15.72 -22.44 -31.09
CA PRO A 113 14.96 -23.59 -31.52
C PRO A 113 15.29 -23.92 -32.98
N PHE A 114 15.60 -25.20 -33.25
CA PHE A 114 16.17 -25.74 -34.49
C PHE A 114 15.41 -25.40 -35.80
N ASN A 115 14.19 -24.87 -35.70
CA ASN A 115 13.31 -24.55 -36.83
C ASN A 115 13.09 -23.04 -37.09
N THR A 116 13.90 -22.15 -36.50
CA THR A 116 13.76 -20.69 -36.74
C THR A 116 14.76 -20.15 -37.76
N THR A 117 14.31 -19.21 -38.60
CA THR A 117 15.15 -18.52 -39.57
C THR A 117 16.29 -17.76 -38.87
N LYS A 118 17.48 -17.71 -39.51
CA LYS A 118 18.69 -17.09 -38.95
C LYS A 118 18.48 -15.64 -38.46
N SER A 119 17.52 -14.91 -39.05
CA SER A 119 17.18 -13.54 -38.64
C SER A 119 16.51 -13.46 -37.26
N PHE A 120 15.67 -14.43 -36.91
CA PHE A 120 14.97 -14.48 -35.62
C PHE A 120 15.95 -14.75 -34.47
N CYS A 121 16.88 -15.69 -34.67
CA CYS A 121 17.93 -15.98 -33.70
C CYS A 121 18.89 -14.78 -33.49
N HIS A 122 19.15 -13.99 -34.55
CA HIS A 122 19.93 -12.75 -34.43
C HIS A 122 19.20 -11.67 -33.62
N ALA A 123 17.89 -11.51 -33.81
CA ALA A 123 17.07 -10.57 -33.04
C ALA A 123 17.04 -10.94 -31.54
N ILE A 124 16.89 -12.23 -31.22
CA ILE A 124 16.96 -12.75 -29.85
C ILE A 124 18.32 -12.43 -29.21
N LYS A 125 19.43 -12.73 -29.89
CA LYS A 125 20.78 -12.40 -29.40
C LYS A 125 20.98 -10.91 -29.15
N ARG A 126 20.39 -10.04 -29.98
CA ARG A 126 20.46 -8.58 -29.80
C ARG A 126 19.68 -8.12 -28.55
N LEU A 127 18.51 -8.70 -28.28
CA LEU A 127 17.73 -8.41 -27.07
C LEU A 127 18.50 -8.79 -25.79
N PHE A 128 19.23 -9.91 -25.82
CA PHE A 128 20.02 -10.36 -24.67
C PHE A 128 21.30 -9.57 -24.41
N LYS A 129 21.89 -8.91 -25.42
CA LYS A 129 23.04 -8.00 -25.20
C LYS A 129 22.72 -6.84 -24.24
N HIS A 130 21.45 -6.49 -24.08
CA HIS A 130 21.00 -5.43 -23.18
C HIS A 130 20.51 -5.95 -21.82
N LYS A 131 20.58 -7.27 -21.55
CA LYS A 131 20.11 -7.87 -20.29
C LYS A 131 21.03 -7.59 -19.08
N PHE A 132 22.26 -7.12 -19.31
CA PHE A 132 23.26 -6.79 -18.28
C PHE A 132 23.63 -5.30 -18.28
N LEU A 133 22.63 -4.42 -18.28
CA LEU A 133 22.87 -3.06 -17.78
C LEU A 133 22.56 -3.09 -16.27
N PRO A 134 23.57 -2.91 -15.41
CA PRO A 134 23.34 -2.81 -13.97
C PRO A 134 22.58 -1.51 -13.72
N PHE A 135 21.40 -1.64 -13.10
CA PHE A 135 20.93 -0.64 -12.17
C PHE A 135 21.34 -1.13 -10.78
#